data_AF-A0A975IXR7-F1
#
_entry.id   AF-A0A975IXR7-F1
#
_cell.length_a   1.000
_cell.length_b   1.000
_cell.length_c   1.000
_cell.angle_alpha   90.00
_cell.angle_beta   90.00
_cell.angle_gamma   90.00
#
_symmetry.space_group_name_H-M   'P 1'
#
loop_
_entity.id
_entity.type
_entity.pdbx_description
1 polymer ?
#
loop_
_entity_poly.entity_id
_entity_poly.type
_entity_poly.pdbx_seq_one_letter_code
_entity_poly.pdbx_strand_id
1 'polypeptide(L)'
;MSNDDHESIIADAAGLERLVRSAAPGTGTLVCAVDTEADSLHRYRESLCLIQFAIGERCVLIDPLALQEMGALATLLSKAVVWMHGADYDMTMLRRQFGSLPATVYDTQIGARLLGARKFGLADLVLHYFGIELSKSSQKADWGKRPLSGKMVEYALNDVRYLMPMGEKIVAELKAKGRFEWFDESCVAARKRVLERDDSREDAWRIQGSGRLDGKGLAYLRAVWQWRDAEAEAWDRPSFMVATNRLLVDWSVALADGGQISLPSYFRPDRVRRFREAIAAVDAMPESGYPDRPRGRRRRRDSGFDRRLDQLLKTRDQVSRDLDIDGSLIAPRASLESIAAEEVAPAELLLGWQRRCLGLEP
;
A
#
# COMPACT_ATOMS: atom_id res chain seq x y z
N MET A 1 -9.62 28.28 -18.48
CA MET A 1 -9.45 28.14 -17.02
C MET A 1 -10.42 29.13 -16.41
N SER A 2 -11.55 28.65 -15.91
CA SER A 2 -12.52 29.48 -15.18
C SER A 2 -12.01 29.76 -13.77
N ASN A 3 -12.44 30.87 -13.18
CA ASN A 3 -12.07 31.27 -11.80
C ASN A 3 -12.42 30.19 -10.74
N ASP A 4 -13.36 29.29 -11.01
CA ASP A 4 -13.78 28.23 -10.08
C ASP A 4 -12.67 27.19 -9.78
N ASP A 5 -11.75 26.93 -10.72
CA ASP A 5 -10.74 25.88 -10.52
C ASP A 5 -9.71 26.26 -9.45
N HIS A 6 -9.45 27.56 -9.25
CA HIS A 6 -8.53 28.06 -8.23
C HIS A 6 -9.14 28.10 -6.81
N GLU A 7 -10.46 28.13 -6.67
CA GLU A 7 -11.12 28.05 -5.34
C GLU A 7 -11.12 26.62 -4.76
N SER A 8 -10.76 25.62 -5.58
CA SER A 8 -10.74 24.22 -5.16
C SER A 8 -9.52 23.83 -4.33
N ILE A 9 -8.42 24.59 -4.36
CA ILE A 9 -7.16 24.26 -3.66
C ILE A 9 -7.02 25.08 -2.37
N ILE A 10 -6.97 24.39 -1.24
CA ILE A 10 -6.71 24.95 0.09
C ILE A 10 -5.20 24.87 0.36
N ALA A 11 -4.54 26.02 0.32
CA ALA A 11 -3.10 26.14 0.53
C ALA A 11 -2.73 27.08 1.70
N ASP A 12 -3.72 27.51 2.49
CA ASP A 12 -3.51 28.36 3.67
C ASP A 12 -4.39 27.93 4.87
N ALA A 13 -3.98 28.34 6.06
CA ALA A 13 -4.65 27.96 7.30
C ALA A 13 -6.11 28.45 7.37
N ALA A 14 -6.41 29.64 6.83
CA ALA A 14 -7.76 30.20 6.87
C ALA A 14 -8.72 29.40 6.00
N GLY A 15 -8.28 28.92 4.83
CA GLY A 15 -9.00 28.01 3.96
C GLY A 15 -9.25 26.67 4.63
N LEU A 16 -8.25 26.12 5.33
CA LEU A 16 -8.39 24.88 6.07
C LEU A 16 -9.41 25.00 7.20
N GLU A 17 -9.37 26.08 7.98
CA GLU A 17 -10.35 26.35 9.02
C GLU A 17 -11.77 26.55 8.48
N ARG A 18 -11.92 27.20 7.32
CA ARG A 18 -13.23 27.32 6.65
C ARG A 18 -13.76 25.96 6.25
N LEU A 19 -12.91 25.10 5.66
CA LEU A 19 -13.29 23.72 5.33
C LEU A 19 -13.74 22.96 6.57
N VAL A 20 -12.91 22.92 7.61
CA VAL A 20 -13.20 22.16 8.85
C VAL A 20 -14.50 22.63 9.49
N ARG A 21 -14.74 23.94 9.58
CA ARG A 21 -16.00 24.48 10.09
C ARG A 21 -17.21 24.10 9.23
N SER A 22 -17.07 24.17 7.90
CA SER A 22 -18.16 23.80 6.98
C SER A 22 -18.43 22.29 6.94
N ALA A 23 -17.42 21.47 7.24
CA ALA A 23 -17.51 20.02 7.24
C ALA A 23 -17.98 19.44 8.57
N ALA A 24 -17.78 20.15 9.68
CA ALA A 24 -18.23 19.69 10.98
C ALA A 24 -19.75 19.51 10.99
N PRO A 25 -20.26 18.27 11.20
CA PRO A 25 -21.69 18.04 11.24
C PRO A 25 -22.29 18.74 12.46
N GLY A 26 -23.44 19.41 12.27
CA GLY A 26 -24.19 19.98 13.40
C GLY A 26 -24.68 18.89 14.37
N THR A 27 -25.02 17.72 13.84
CA THR A 27 -25.37 16.49 14.57
C THR A 27 -24.92 15.25 13.78
N GLY A 28 -24.47 14.19 14.46
CA GLY A 28 -24.05 12.93 13.83
C GLY A 28 -22.56 12.82 13.49
N THR A 29 -22.20 11.74 12.81
CA THR A 29 -20.82 11.44 12.39
C THR A 29 -20.55 12.01 11.00
N LEU A 30 -19.40 12.67 10.81
CA LEU A 30 -18.98 13.13 9.50
C LEU A 30 -18.76 11.93 8.58
N VAL A 31 -19.34 11.97 7.38
CA VAL A 31 -19.03 11.05 6.28
C VAL A 31 -18.40 11.84 5.16
N CYS A 32 -17.20 11.43 4.74
CA CYS A 32 -16.48 12.07 3.64
C CYS A 32 -15.74 11.02 2.80
N ALA A 33 -15.18 11.45 1.68
CA ALA A 33 -14.23 10.68 0.89
C ALA A 33 -12.87 11.36 0.87
N VAL A 34 -11.81 10.55 0.94
CA VAL A 34 -10.43 11.02 0.93
C VAL A 34 -9.61 10.15 -0.03
N ASP A 35 -8.70 10.80 -0.74
CA ASP A 35 -7.61 10.16 -1.47
C ASP A 35 -6.31 10.92 -1.16
N THR A 36 -5.16 10.37 -1.54
CA THR A 36 -3.88 11.06 -1.37
C THR A 36 -2.97 10.95 -2.57
N GLU A 37 -2.11 11.96 -2.77
CA GLU A 37 -1.03 11.88 -3.75
C GLU A 37 0.32 12.17 -3.11
N ALA A 38 1.34 11.44 -3.56
CA ALA A 38 2.71 11.52 -3.07
C ALA A 38 3.72 11.62 -4.22
N ASP A 39 4.95 12.00 -3.89
CA ASP A 39 6.07 12.12 -4.83
C ASP A 39 7.05 10.94 -4.78
N SER A 40 6.59 9.77 -4.32
CA SER A 40 7.40 8.55 -4.13
C SER A 40 8.10 8.03 -5.40
N LEU A 41 7.63 8.44 -6.58
CA LEU A 41 8.27 8.15 -7.87
C LEU A 41 9.35 9.16 -8.26
N HIS A 42 9.53 10.23 -7.49
CA HIS A 42 10.41 11.36 -7.83
C HIS A 42 11.40 11.73 -6.73
N ARG A 43 11.10 11.42 -5.46
CA ARG A 43 11.90 11.73 -4.26
C ARG A 43 12.31 10.51 -3.45
N TYR A 44 13.37 10.64 -2.66
CA TYR A 44 13.80 9.57 -1.76
C TYR A 44 12.92 9.50 -0.51
N ARG A 45 12.72 10.66 0.13
CA ARG A 45 11.77 10.81 1.24
C ARG A 45 10.45 11.22 0.63
N GLU A 46 9.58 10.25 0.42
CA GLU A 46 8.23 10.52 -0.07
C GLU A 46 7.51 11.49 0.88
N SER A 47 6.87 12.48 0.29
CA SER A 47 6.04 13.46 0.99
C SER A 47 4.59 13.29 0.56
N LEU A 48 3.66 13.49 1.49
CA LEU A 48 2.25 13.65 1.17
C LEU A 48 2.08 15.00 0.47
N CYS A 49 1.83 14.99 -0.83
CA CYS A 49 1.84 16.18 -1.67
C CYS A 49 0.46 16.77 -1.90
N LEU A 50 -0.61 16.00 -1.77
CA LEU A 50 -1.99 16.46 -1.95
C LEU A 50 -2.93 15.55 -1.15
N ILE A 51 -3.96 16.15 -0.58
CA ILE A 51 -5.09 15.42 -0.01
C ILE A 51 -6.34 15.86 -0.76
N GLN A 52 -7.00 14.91 -1.40
CA GLN A 52 -8.31 15.10 -2.01
C GLN A 52 -9.36 14.89 -0.92
N PHE A 53 -10.34 15.78 -0.83
CA PHE A 53 -11.39 15.68 0.17
C PHE A 53 -12.75 15.98 -0.46
N ALA A 54 -13.70 15.06 -0.30
CA ALA A 54 -15.07 15.25 -0.74
C ALA A 54 -16.06 15.09 0.43
N ILE A 55 -17.00 16.03 0.52
CA ILE A 55 -18.10 16.01 1.49
C ILE A 55 -19.39 16.46 0.79
N GLY A 56 -20.42 15.63 0.84
CA GLY A 56 -21.61 15.82 0.00
C GLY A 56 -21.22 15.94 -1.47
N GLU A 57 -21.68 16.99 -2.14
CA GLU A 57 -21.35 17.29 -3.55
C GLU A 57 -20.06 18.09 -3.72
N ARG A 58 -19.46 18.57 -2.62
CA ARG A 58 -18.28 19.43 -2.66
C ARG A 58 -17.01 18.60 -2.69
N CYS A 59 -16.16 18.85 -3.67
CA CYS A 59 -14.79 18.32 -3.74
C CYS A 59 -13.78 19.47 -3.60
N VAL A 60 -12.75 19.27 -2.78
CA VAL A 60 -11.64 20.21 -2.60
C VAL A 60 -10.32 19.45 -2.59
N LEU A 61 -9.25 20.17 -2.90
CA LEU A 61 -7.87 19.73 -2.79
C LEU A 61 -7.22 20.49 -1.64
N ILE A 62 -6.43 19.83 -0.83
CA ILE A 62 -5.70 20.42 0.29
C ILE A 62 -4.23 20.20 -0.02
N ASP A 63 -3.42 21.25 0.10
CA ASP A 63 -1.98 21.24 -0.21
C ASP A 63 -1.14 21.16 1.09
N PRO A 64 -0.68 19.97 1.49
CA PRO A 64 0.16 19.80 2.67
C PRO A 64 1.52 20.48 2.56
N LEU A 65 2.02 20.72 1.35
CA LEU A 65 3.34 21.34 1.14
C LEU A 65 3.30 22.85 1.42
N ALA A 66 2.12 23.47 1.29
CA ALA A 66 1.91 24.88 1.60
C ALA A 66 1.45 25.11 3.06
N LEU A 67 0.87 24.09 3.69
CA LEU A 67 0.33 24.17 5.05
C LEU A 67 1.38 23.78 6.10
N GLN A 68 1.66 24.69 7.04
CA GLN A 68 2.56 24.39 8.17
C GLN A 68 1.92 23.46 9.21
N GLU A 69 0.62 23.65 9.47
CA GLU A 69 -0.13 22.94 10.52
C GLU A 69 -1.45 22.41 9.96
N MET A 70 -1.73 21.13 10.21
CA MET A 70 -2.94 20.45 9.75
C MET A 70 -3.70 19.73 10.86
N GLY A 71 -3.42 20.06 12.14
CA GLY A 71 -4.03 19.41 13.30
C GLY A 71 -5.56 19.49 13.32
N ALA A 72 -6.16 20.56 12.77
CA ALA A 72 -7.60 20.69 12.64
C ALA A 72 -8.22 19.64 11.71
N LEU A 73 -7.56 19.36 10.57
CA LEU A 73 -7.98 18.31 9.63
C LEU A 73 -7.79 16.92 10.26
N ALA A 74 -6.66 16.67 10.91
CA ALA A 74 -6.42 15.41 11.63
C ALA A 74 -7.51 15.14 12.69
N THR A 75 -7.87 16.18 13.46
CA THR A 75 -8.93 16.09 14.48
C THR A 75 -10.29 15.79 13.86
N LEU A 76 -10.61 16.44 12.73
CA LEU A 76 -11.85 16.18 11.99
C LEU A 76 -11.92 14.73 11.50
N LEU A 77 -10.87 14.27 10.82
CA LEU A 77 -10.80 12.93 10.23
C LEU A 77 -10.81 11.82 11.30
N SER A 78 -10.15 12.03 12.44
CA SER A 78 -10.11 11.04 13.53
C SER A 78 -11.47 10.68 14.12
N LYS A 79 -12.53 11.46 13.82
CA LYS A 79 -13.92 11.22 14.23
C LYS A 79 -14.84 10.85 13.08
N ALA A 80 -14.33 10.82 11.84
CA ALA A 80 -15.11 10.64 10.64
C ALA A 80 -15.21 9.16 10.20
N VAL A 81 -16.23 8.88 9.40
CA VAL A 81 -16.29 7.73 8.49
C VAL A 81 -15.76 8.19 7.14
N VAL A 82 -14.66 7.60 6.69
CA VAL A 82 -13.97 8.02 5.48
C VAL A 82 -14.06 6.92 4.43
N TRP A 83 -14.56 7.28 3.25
CA TRP A 83 -14.53 6.44 2.06
C TRP A 83 -13.23 6.66 1.29
N MET A 84 -12.59 5.56 0.90
CA MET A 84 -11.34 5.54 0.13
C MET A 84 -11.40 4.42 -0.92
N HIS A 85 -10.39 4.33 -1.79
CA HIS A 85 -10.28 3.25 -2.78
C HIS A 85 -8.87 2.64 -2.77
N GLY A 86 -8.73 1.39 -2.36
CA GLY A 86 -7.41 0.74 -2.27
C GLY A 86 -6.52 1.37 -1.19
N ALA A 87 -7.09 1.60 -0.01
CA ALA A 87 -6.66 2.58 0.98
C ALA A 87 -5.37 2.25 1.76
N ASP A 88 -4.70 1.13 1.51
CA ASP A 88 -3.55 0.68 2.34
C ASP A 88 -2.39 1.69 2.31
N TYR A 89 -2.07 2.20 1.11
CA TYR A 89 -1.00 3.18 0.94
C TYR A 89 -1.39 4.54 1.51
N ASP A 90 -2.60 5.03 1.19
CA ASP A 90 -3.11 6.31 1.67
C ASP A 90 -3.22 6.36 3.19
N MET A 91 -3.72 5.29 3.82
CA MET A 91 -3.72 5.17 5.28
C MET A 91 -2.29 5.22 5.83
N THR A 92 -1.31 4.59 5.18
CA THR A 92 0.09 4.67 5.62
C THR A 92 0.60 6.13 5.56
N MET A 93 0.27 6.87 4.50
CA MET A 93 0.61 8.28 4.37
C MET A 93 -0.07 9.14 5.43
N LEU A 94 -1.38 8.96 5.63
CA LEU A 94 -2.14 9.67 6.67
C LEU A 94 -1.60 9.37 8.08
N ARG A 95 -1.26 8.11 8.38
CA ARG A 95 -0.66 7.72 9.66
C ARG A 95 0.66 8.44 9.90
N ARG A 96 1.53 8.51 8.89
CA ARG A 96 2.82 9.21 8.99
C ARG A 96 2.65 10.72 9.12
N GLN A 97 1.70 11.30 8.39
CA GLN A 97 1.44 12.75 8.41
C GLN A 97 0.77 13.22 9.71
N PHE A 98 -0.20 12.46 10.22
CA PHE A 98 -1.07 12.89 11.32
C PHE A 98 -0.87 12.11 12.62
N GLY A 99 -0.01 11.09 12.63
CA GLY A 99 0.16 10.17 13.77
C GLY A 99 -1.08 9.33 14.09
N SER A 100 -2.12 9.41 13.26
CA SER A 100 -3.43 8.79 13.49
C SER A 100 -4.11 8.47 12.17
N LEU A 101 -5.15 7.64 12.23
CA LEU A 101 -6.03 7.32 11.11
C LEU A 101 -7.45 7.78 11.42
N PRO A 102 -8.31 7.95 10.38
CA PRO A 102 -9.73 8.11 10.60
C PRO A 102 -10.33 7.02 11.50
N ALA A 103 -11.42 7.33 12.21
CA ALA A 103 -12.08 6.36 13.09
C ALA A 103 -12.52 5.12 12.31
N THR A 104 -13.16 5.33 11.17
CA THR A 104 -13.61 4.28 10.26
C THR A 104 -13.12 4.60 8.85
N VAL A 105 -12.55 3.61 8.18
CA VAL A 105 -12.16 3.71 6.77
C VAL A 105 -12.89 2.61 6.02
N TYR A 106 -13.74 2.98 5.07
CA TYR A 106 -14.42 2.07 4.16
C TYR A 106 -13.75 2.11 2.79
N ASP A 107 -13.42 0.94 2.26
CA ASP A 107 -12.64 0.79 1.03
C ASP A 107 -13.51 0.21 -0.10
N THR A 108 -13.83 1.05 -1.08
CA THR A 108 -14.63 0.64 -2.24
C THR A 108 -14.02 -0.53 -3.03
N GLN A 109 -12.69 -0.69 -3.03
CA GLN A 109 -12.02 -1.81 -3.68
C GLN A 109 -12.29 -3.13 -2.95
N ILE A 110 -12.26 -3.12 -1.61
CA ILE A 110 -12.61 -4.31 -0.80
C ILE A 110 -14.07 -4.70 -1.08
N GLY A 111 -14.98 -3.72 -1.04
CA GLY A 111 -16.40 -3.96 -1.29
C GLY A 111 -16.67 -4.52 -2.68
N ALA A 112 -16.08 -3.93 -3.72
CA ALA A 112 -16.21 -4.42 -5.10
C ALA A 112 -15.69 -5.85 -5.28
N ARG A 113 -14.56 -6.19 -4.66
CA ARG A 113 -14.01 -7.56 -4.72
C ARG A 113 -14.94 -8.58 -4.04
N LEU A 114 -15.56 -8.23 -2.91
CA LEU A 114 -16.56 -9.06 -2.23
C LEU A 114 -17.86 -9.22 -3.03
N LEU A 115 -18.14 -8.31 -3.96
CA LEU A 115 -19.24 -8.41 -4.93
C LEU A 115 -18.89 -9.25 -6.17
N GLY A 116 -17.61 -9.63 -6.33
CA GLY A 116 -17.14 -10.43 -7.46
C GLY A 116 -16.48 -9.63 -8.59
N ALA A 117 -16.22 -8.33 -8.40
CA ALA A 117 -15.53 -7.54 -9.43
C ALA A 117 -14.13 -8.11 -9.74
N ARG A 118 -13.86 -8.39 -11.01
CA ARG A 118 -12.53 -8.85 -11.50
C ARG A 118 -11.63 -7.70 -11.95
N LYS A 119 -12.25 -6.58 -12.36
CA LYS A 119 -11.59 -5.29 -12.55
C LYS A 119 -12.12 -4.36 -11.47
N PHE A 120 -11.22 -3.91 -10.60
CA PHE A 120 -11.58 -3.19 -9.38
C PHE A 120 -10.68 -1.97 -9.15
N GLY A 121 -9.99 -1.47 -10.18
CA GLY A 121 -9.37 -0.16 -10.10
C GLY A 121 -10.44 0.93 -10.13
N LEU A 122 -10.14 2.09 -9.55
CA LEU A 122 -11.11 3.18 -9.41
C LEU A 122 -11.79 3.54 -10.75
N ALA A 123 -10.99 3.74 -11.80
CA ALA A 123 -11.52 4.04 -13.14
C ALA A 123 -12.42 2.93 -13.70
N ASP A 124 -12.11 1.65 -13.43
CA ASP A 124 -12.96 0.53 -13.87
C ASP A 124 -14.30 0.54 -13.12
N LEU A 125 -14.29 0.83 -11.82
CA LEU A 125 -15.51 0.90 -11.01
C LEU A 125 -16.34 2.13 -11.33
N VAL A 126 -15.72 3.28 -11.59
CA VAL A 126 -16.44 4.49 -12.01
C VAL A 126 -17.13 4.26 -13.35
N LEU A 127 -16.45 3.61 -14.31
CA LEU A 127 -17.06 3.21 -15.56
C LEU A 127 -18.23 2.24 -15.34
N HIS A 128 -18.06 1.24 -14.47
CA HIS A 128 -19.10 0.26 -14.20
C HIS A 128 -20.36 0.87 -13.55
N TYR A 129 -20.19 1.70 -12.52
CA TYR A 129 -21.32 2.22 -11.73
C TYR A 129 -21.96 3.49 -12.29
N PHE A 130 -21.20 4.28 -13.06
CA PHE A 130 -21.65 5.58 -13.56
C PHE A 130 -21.57 5.74 -15.08
N GLY A 131 -20.95 4.80 -15.80
CA GLY A 131 -20.76 4.91 -17.25
C GLY A 131 -19.76 6.00 -17.66
N ILE A 132 -18.92 6.46 -16.72
CA ILE A 132 -17.97 7.56 -16.93
C ILE A 132 -16.57 7.00 -17.09
N GLU A 133 -15.90 7.36 -18.18
CA GLU A 133 -14.48 7.04 -18.39
C GLU A 133 -13.59 8.08 -17.71
N LEU A 134 -12.82 7.65 -16.71
CA LEU A 134 -11.80 8.51 -16.10
C LEU A 134 -10.50 8.48 -16.90
N SER A 135 -9.91 9.66 -17.10
CA SER A 135 -8.56 9.76 -17.64
C SER A 135 -7.54 9.20 -16.64
N LYS A 136 -6.64 8.34 -17.11
CA LYS A 136 -5.48 7.88 -16.33
C LYS A 136 -4.29 8.85 -16.40
N SER A 137 -4.48 10.02 -17.03
CA SER A 137 -3.46 11.05 -17.12
C SER A 137 -3.15 11.60 -15.72
N SER A 138 -1.87 11.73 -15.37
CA SER A 138 -1.35 12.28 -14.11
C SER A 138 -1.12 11.29 -12.96
N GLN A 139 -1.51 10.02 -13.06
CA GLN A 139 -1.22 9.01 -12.03
C GLN A 139 0.29 8.87 -11.68
N LYS A 140 1.18 9.18 -12.64
CA LYS A 140 2.64 9.15 -12.45
C LYS A 140 3.27 10.55 -12.46
N ALA A 141 2.47 11.60 -12.30
CA ALA A 141 2.96 12.96 -12.29
C ALA A 141 3.87 13.20 -11.08
N ASP A 142 4.64 14.28 -11.13
CA ASP A 142 5.39 14.77 -9.98
C ASP A 142 4.46 15.68 -9.17
N TRP A 143 3.79 15.09 -8.18
CA TRP A 143 2.83 15.78 -7.31
C TRP A 143 3.48 16.79 -6.37
N GLY A 144 4.81 16.80 -6.25
CA GLY A 144 5.56 17.83 -5.52
C GLY A 144 5.69 19.16 -6.29
N LYS A 145 5.37 19.18 -7.60
CA LYS A 145 5.48 20.41 -8.41
C LYS A 145 4.37 21.40 -8.11
N ARG A 146 4.72 22.70 -8.11
CA ARG A 146 3.79 23.83 -7.99
C ARG A 146 4.03 24.88 -9.07
N PRO A 147 2.97 25.55 -9.58
CA PRO A 147 1.55 25.24 -9.35
C PRO A 147 1.14 23.90 -9.98
N LEU A 148 0.09 23.27 -9.45
CA LEU A 148 -0.50 22.08 -10.07
C LEU A 148 -1.08 22.45 -11.46
N SER A 149 -0.90 21.57 -12.45
CA SER A 149 -1.52 21.77 -13.76
C SER A 149 -3.03 21.50 -13.70
N GLY A 150 -3.82 22.11 -14.58
CA GLY A 150 -5.28 21.87 -14.63
C GLY A 150 -5.64 20.38 -14.78
N LYS A 151 -4.84 19.61 -15.53
CA LYS A 151 -5.03 18.15 -15.67
C LYS A 151 -4.76 17.37 -14.38
N MET A 152 -3.86 17.85 -13.52
CA MET A 152 -3.60 17.24 -12.21
C MET A 152 -4.74 17.56 -11.25
N VAL A 153 -5.23 18.80 -11.27
CA VAL A 153 -6.39 19.23 -10.46
C VAL A 153 -7.64 18.41 -10.82
N GLU A 154 -7.96 18.30 -12.11
CA GLU A 154 -9.12 17.53 -12.58
C GLU A 154 -9.01 16.04 -12.22
N TYR A 155 -7.83 15.43 -12.42
CA TYR A 155 -7.57 14.04 -12.04
C TYR A 155 -7.82 13.83 -10.54
N ALA A 156 -7.18 14.63 -9.69
CA ALA A 156 -7.28 14.53 -8.24
C ALA A 156 -8.73 14.72 -7.74
N LEU A 157 -9.48 15.69 -8.29
CA LEU A 157 -10.88 15.88 -7.91
C LEU A 157 -11.76 14.67 -8.27
N ASN A 158 -11.49 14.02 -9.41
CA ASN A 158 -12.26 12.86 -9.85
C ASN A 158 -12.01 11.61 -8.97
N ASP A 159 -10.85 11.51 -8.32
CA ASP A 159 -10.52 10.35 -7.50
C ASP A 159 -11.38 10.25 -6.21
N VAL A 160 -11.92 11.37 -5.73
CA VAL A 160 -12.84 11.39 -4.56
C VAL A 160 -14.30 11.60 -4.92
N ARG A 161 -14.59 12.24 -6.07
CA ARG A 161 -15.94 12.66 -6.47
C ARG A 161 -16.96 11.52 -6.46
N TYR A 162 -16.54 10.33 -6.88
CA TYR A 162 -17.44 9.19 -7.06
C TYR A 162 -17.45 8.24 -5.87
N LEU A 163 -16.57 8.41 -4.87
CA LEU A 163 -16.36 7.40 -3.82
C LEU A 163 -17.57 7.21 -2.91
N MET A 164 -18.19 8.29 -2.42
CA MET A 164 -19.36 8.17 -1.54
C MET A 164 -20.58 7.58 -2.28
N PRO A 165 -20.99 8.09 -3.46
CA PRO A 165 -22.10 7.47 -4.21
C PRO A 165 -21.81 6.03 -4.62
N MET A 166 -20.55 5.68 -4.92
CA MET A 166 -20.14 4.30 -5.23
C MET A 166 -20.22 3.42 -3.98
N GLY A 167 -19.75 3.93 -2.84
CA GLY A 167 -19.82 3.25 -1.56
C GLY A 167 -21.25 2.90 -1.15
N GLU A 168 -22.20 3.81 -1.38
CA GLU A 168 -23.63 3.56 -1.13
C GLU A 168 -24.17 2.39 -1.98
N LYS A 169 -23.86 2.36 -3.29
CA LYS A 169 -24.25 1.28 -4.20
C LYS A 169 -23.64 -0.06 -3.77
N ILE A 170 -22.34 -0.06 -3.50
CA ILE A 170 -21.59 -1.23 -3.03
C ILE A 170 -22.20 -1.77 -1.73
N VAL A 171 -22.50 -0.92 -0.76
CA VAL A 171 -23.10 -1.33 0.52
C VAL A 171 -24.49 -1.93 0.31
N ALA A 172 -25.32 -1.34 -0.55
CA ALA A 172 -26.64 -1.88 -0.86
C ALA A 172 -26.55 -3.28 -1.47
N GLU A 173 -25.65 -3.49 -2.43
CA GLU A 173 -25.42 -4.80 -3.07
C GLU A 173 -24.84 -5.83 -2.10
N LEU A 174 -23.90 -5.41 -1.24
CA LEU A 174 -23.33 -6.28 -0.21
C LEU A 174 -24.40 -6.73 0.78
N LYS A 175 -25.30 -5.83 1.20
CA LYS A 175 -26.44 -6.18 2.06
C LYS A 175 -27.37 -7.16 1.36
N ALA A 176 -27.70 -6.93 0.08
CA ALA A 176 -28.54 -7.83 -0.70
C ALA A 176 -27.93 -9.25 -0.84
N LYS A 177 -26.59 -9.36 -0.88
CA LYS A 177 -25.87 -10.65 -0.91
C LYS A 177 -25.55 -11.22 0.49
N GLY A 178 -25.91 -10.54 1.58
CA GLY A 178 -25.57 -10.97 2.95
C GLY A 178 -24.08 -10.88 3.29
N ARG A 179 -23.32 -9.99 2.63
CA ARG A 179 -21.85 -9.86 2.75
C ARG A 179 -21.39 -8.56 3.41
N PHE A 180 -22.30 -7.73 3.91
CA PHE A 180 -21.95 -6.46 4.53
C PHE A 180 -21.02 -6.62 5.75
N GLU A 181 -21.29 -7.59 6.62
CA GLU A 181 -20.43 -7.86 7.77
C GLU A 181 -19.02 -8.30 7.37
N TRP A 182 -18.87 -9.00 6.24
CA TRP A 182 -17.56 -9.40 5.73
C TRP A 182 -16.77 -8.18 5.26
N PHE A 183 -17.46 -7.23 4.64
CA PHE A 183 -16.89 -5.96 4.20
C PHE A 183 -16.44 -5.10 5.38
N ASP A 184 -17.29 -4.94 6.38
CA ASP A 184 -16.97 -4.18 7.60
C ASP A 184 -15.76 -4.80 8.33
N GLU A 185 -15.79 -6.11 8.59
CA GLU A 185 -14.68 -6.84 9.21
C GLU A 185 -13.37 -6.69 8.41
N SER A 186 -13.45 -6.76 7.08
CA SER A 186 -12.27 -6.63 6.21
C SER A 186 -11.68 -5.21 6.23
N CYS A 187 -12.52 -4.17 6.27
CA CYS A 187 -12.08 -2.78 6.36
C CYS A 187 -11.46 -2.48 7.72
N VAL A 188 -12.08 -2.94 8.81
CA VAL A 188 -11.52 -2.83 10.17
C VAL A 188 -10.16 -3.52 10.26
N ALA A 189 -10.04 -4.73 9.70
CA ALA A 189 -8.79 -5.46 9.68
C ALA A 189 -7.71 -4.79 8.80
N ALA A 190 -8.08 -4.17 7.68
CA ALA A 190 -7.15 -3.41 6.84
C ALA A 190 -6.59 -2.20 7.60
N ARG A 191 -7.46 -1.42 8.26
CA ARG A 191 -7.07 -0.30 9.11
C ARG A 191 -6.15 -0.74 10.26
N LYS A 192 -6.50 -1.83 10.95
CA LYS A 192 -5.71 -2.39 12.05
C LYS A 192 -4.30 -2.78 11.58
N ARG A 193 -4.19 -3.46 10.43
CA ARG A 193 -2.90 -3.84 9.83
C ARG A 193 -1.99 -2.64 9.56
N VAL A 194 -2.56 -1.50 9.13
CA VAL A 194 -1.76 -0.27 8.95
C VAL A 194 -1.33 0.32 10.29
N LEU A 195 -2.18 0.32 11.31
CA LEU A 195 -1.80 0.81 12.65
C LEU A 195 -0.69 -0.01 13.29
N GLU A 196 -0.77 -1.33 13.15
CA GLU A 196 0.19 -2.29 13.74
C GLU A 196 1.44 -2.49 12.87
N ARG A 197 1.49 -1.90 11.67
CA ARG A 197 2.65 -1.99 10.77
C ARG A 197 3.86 -1.38 11.46
N ASP A 198 4.86 -2.22 11.72
CA ASP A 198 6.17 -1.77 12.12
C ASP A 198 6.88 -1.13 10.91
N ASP A 199 7.12 0.17 10.99
CA ASP A 199 7.88 0.92 9.98
C ASP A 199 9.41 0.82 10.23
N SER A 200 9.85 0.03 11.23
CA SER A 200 11.27 -0.19 11.49
C SER A 200 11.97 -0.85 10.28
N ARG A 201 13.11 -0.27 9.89
CA ARG A 201 13.86 -0.67 8.70
C ARG A 201 14.91 -1.76 8.96
N GLU A 202 14.92 -2.41 10.13
CA GLU A 202 16.05 -3.29 10.54
C GLU A 202 16.42 -4.32 9.46
N ASP A 203 15.42 -4.87 8.77
CA ASP A 203 15.61 -5.84 7.68
C ASP A 203 15.11 -5.35 6.30
N ALA A 204 14.97 -4.03 6.08
CA ALA A 204 14.52 -3.47 4.80
C ALA A 204 15.41 -3.85 3.59
N TRP A 205 16.65 -4.27 3.85
CA TRP A 205 17.59 -4.77 2.86
C TRP A 205 17.24 -6.17 2.32
N ARG A 206 16.38 -6.93 3.01
CA ARG A 206 15.91 -8.26 2.59
C ARG A 206 14.81 -8.14 1.53
N ILE A 207 15.22 -7.72 0.34
CA ILE A 207 14.34 -7.56 -0.82
C ILE A 207 13.93 -8.90 -1.46
N GLN A 208 12.92 -8.88 -2.34
CA GLN A 208 12.52 -10.05 -3.13
C GLN A 208 13.73 -10.65 -3.85
N GLY A 209 13.94 -11.96 -3.69
CA GLY A 209 15.11 -12.67 -4.21
C GLY A 209 16.26 -12.83 -3.22
N SER A 210 16.20 -12.21 -2.03
CA SER A 210 17.18 -12.42 -0.95
C SER A 210 17.20 -13.87 -0.45
N GLY A 211 16.05 -14.56 -0.39
CA GLY A 211 15.95 -15.91 0.17
C GLY A 211 16.71 -17.02 -0.59
N ARG A 212 17.12 -16.77 -1.84
CA ARG A 212 17.97 -17.71 -2.61
C ARG A 212 19.47 -17.54 -2.35
N LEU A 213 19.88 -16.45 -1.72
CA LEU A 213 21.29 -16.16 -1.42
C LEU A 213 21.76 -16.95 -0.19
N ASP A 214 23.02 -17.35 -0.21
CA ASP A 214 23.74 -17.88 0.96
C ASP A 214 24.23 -16.75 1.87
N GLY A 215 24.95 -17.07 2.95
CA GLY A 215 25.42 -16.06 3.91
C GLY A 215 26.30 -14.98 3.27
N LYS A 216 27.21 -15.38 2.39
CA LYS A 216 28.10 -14.46 1.66
C LYS A 216 27.33 -13.59 0.68
N GLY A 217 26.43 -14.17 -0.12
CA GLY A 217 25.54 -13.42 -1.00
C GLY A 217 24.64 -12.45 -0.24
N LEU A 218 24.13 -12.82 0.94
CA LEU A 218 23.37 -11.92 1.81
C LEU A 218 24.24 -10.78 2.35
N ALA A 219 25.52 -11.02 2.67
CA ALA A 219 26.45 -9.99 3.11
C ALA A 219 26.66 -8.94 2.00
N TYR A 220 26.91 -9.38 0.76
CA TYR A 220 26.97 -8.47 -0.39
C TYR A 220 25.64 -7.74 -0.61
N LEU A 221 24.50 -8.45 -0.56
CA LEU A 221 23.19 -7.83 -0.74
C LEU A 221 22.96 -6.72 0.26
N ARG A 222 23.24 -6.96 1.55
CA ARG A 222 23.12 -5.95 2.60
C ARG A 222 23.99 -4.73 2.30
N ALA A 223 25.25 -4.95 1.94
CA ALA A 223 26.19 -3.87 1.64
C ALA A 223 25.78 -3.04 0.42
N VAL A 224 25.42 -3.68 -0.70
CA VAL A 224 24.99 -2.97 -1.92
C VAL A 224 23.61 -2.33 -1.74
N TRP A 225 22.75 -2.88 -0.88
CA TRP A 225 21.49 -2.23 -0.55
C TRP A 225 21.71 -0.95 0.27
N GLN A 226 22.58 -1.00 1.29
CA GLN A 226 22.91 0.17 2.12
C GLN A 226 23.60 1.27 1.29
N TRP A 227 24.52 0.88 0.42
CA TRP A 227 25.13 1.80 -0.55
C TRP A 227 24.05 2.47 -1.42
N ARG A 228 23.12 1.69 -1.98
CA ARG A 228 22.05 2.22 -2.83
C ARG A 228 21.16 3.20 -2.06
N ASP A 229 20.81 2.87 -0.82
CA ASP A 229 19.98 3.70 0.05
C ASP A 229 20.66 5.05 0.34
N ALA A 230 21.95 5.04 0.66
CA ALA A 230 22.75 6.25 0.86
C ALA A 230 22.88 7.10 -0.42
N GLU A 231 23.05 6.47 -1.59
CA GLU A 231 23.06 7.17 -2.88
C GLU A 231 21.70 7.80 -3.22
N ALA A 232 20.62 7.09 -2.92
CA ALA A 232 19.25 7.54 -3.14
C ALA A 232 18.95 8.76 -2.25
N GLU A 233 19.34 8.69 -0.98
CA GLU A 233 19.22 9.79 -0.02
C GLU A 233 20.03 11.02 -0.44
N ALA A 234 21.31 10.83 -0.76
CA ALA A 234 22.19 11.93 -1.13
C ALA A 234 21.71 12.68 -2.39
N TRP A 235 21.02 12.00 -3.30
CA TRP A 235 20.51 12.58 -4.55
C TRP A 235 19.03 12.96 -4.47
N ASP A 236 18.39 12.67 -3.34
CA ASP A 236 16.95 12.79 -3.13
C ASP A 236 16.14 12.19 -4.30
N ARG A 237 16.47 10.94 -4.65
CA ARG A 237 15.81 10.17 -5.71
C ARG A 237 15.36 8.81 -5.19
N PRO A 238 14.26 8.25 -5.73
CA PRO A 238 13.83 6.90 -5.37
C PRO A 238 14.94 5.87 -5.62
N SER A 239 15.09 4.89 -4.73
CA SER A 239 16.21 3.94 -4.77
C SER A 239 16.26 3.15 -6.08
N PHE A 240 15.13 2.89 -6.74
CA PHE A 240 15.08 2.19 -8.03
C PHE A 240 15.75 2.97 -9.18
N MET A 241 15.85 4.30 -9.08
CA MET A 241 16.56 5.13 -10.06
C MET A 241 18.08 5.03 -9.91
N VAL A 242 18.57 4.64 -8.72
CA VAL A 242 19.99 4.33 -8.52
C VAL A 242 20.29 2.94 -9.09
N ALA A 243 19.60 1.92 -8.57
CA ALA A 243 19.71 0.53 -9.02
C ALA A 243 18.44 -0.26 -8.66
N THR A 244 17.96 -1.10 -9.57
CA THR A 244 16.77 -1.93 -9.31
C THR A 244 17.07 -3.04 -8.31
N ASN A 245 16.03 -3.52 -7.62
CA ASN A 245 16.15 -4.67 -6.72
C ASN A 245 16.77 -5.89 -7.42
N ARG A 246 16.34 -6.18 -8.66
CA ARG A 246 16.90 -7.25 -9.48
C ARG A 246 18.41 -7.10 -9.66
N LEU A 247 18.88 -5.91 -10.00
CA LEU A 247 20.29 -5.64 -10.22
C LEU A 247 21.12 -5.84 -8.95
N LEU A 248 20.60 -5.44 -7.77
CA LEU A 248 21.27 -5.71 -6.50
C LEU A 248 21.44 -7.21 -6.27
N VAL A 249 20.37 -8.00 -6.45
CA VAL A 249 20.46 -9.46 -6.25
C VAL A 249 21.42 -10.10 -7.26
N ASP A 250 21.37 -9.68 -8.53
CA ASP A 250 22.24 -10.24 -9.57
C ASP A 250 23.73 -9.93 -9.30
N TRP A 251 24.05 -8.71 -8.82
CA TRP A 251 25.40 -8.39 -8.34
C TRP A 251 25.81 -9.23 -7.14
N SER A 252 24.92 -9.41 -6.15
CA SER A 252 25.24 -10.19 -4.96
C SER A 252 25.55 -11.66 -5.28
N VAL A 253 24.84 -12.26 -6.24
CA VAL A 253 25.15 -13.61 -6.74
C VAL A 253 26.53 -13.64 -7.37
N ALA A 254 26.80 -12.76 -8.34
CA ALA A 254 28.07 -12.76 -9.06
C ALA A 254 29.27 -12.50 -8.13
N LEU A 255 29.14 -11.58 -7.17
CA LEU A 255 30.19 -11.27 -6.20
C LEU A 255 30.45 -12.43 -5.23
N ALA A 256 29.40 -13.12 -4.77
CA ALA A 256 29.54 -14.29 -3.92
C ALA A 256 30.38 -15.39 -4.59
N ASP A 257 30.13 -15.61 -5.89
CA ASP A 257 30.82 -16.58 -6.74
C ASP A 257 32.23 -16.14 -7.20
N GLY A 258 32.69 -14.94 -6.79
CA GLY A 258 33.98 -14.38 -7.21
C GLY A 258 34.02 -13.91 -8.67
N GLY A 259 32.86 -13.74 -9.29
CA GLY A 259 32.70 -13.26 -10.65
C GLY A 259 32.88 -11.74 -10.78
N GLN A 260 33.03 -11.28 -12.03
CA GLN A 260 33.04 -9.85 -12.34
C GLN A 260 31.63 -9.31 -12.53
N ILE A 261 31.41 -8.06 -12.12
CA ILE A 261 30.13 -7.35 -12.29
C ILE A 261 30.31 -6.15 -13.22
N SER A 262 29.29 -5.91 -14.03
CA SER A 262 29.19 -4.70 -14.84
C SER A 262 28.33 -3.66 -14.12
N LEU A 263 28.88 -2.46 -13.96
CA LEU A 263 28.15 -1.32 -13.43
C LEU A 263 27.56 -0.49 -14.57
N PRO A 264 26.37 0.10 -14.38
CA PRO A 264 25.78 0.96 -15.37
C PRO A 264 26.72 2.10 -15.76
N SER A 265 26.86 2.36 -17.07
CA SER A 265 27.78 3.35 -17.63
C SER A 265 27.51 4.78 -17.15
N TYR A 266 26.28 5.07 -16.71
CA TYR A 266 25.89 6.38 -16.18
C TYR A 266 26.34 6.60 -14.72
N PHE A 267 26.98 5.62 -14.07
CA PHE A 267 27.54 5.81 -12.72
C PHE A 267 28.78 6.70 -12.76
N ARG A 268 28.74 7.80 -12.00
CA ARG A 268 29.88 8.71 -11.86
C ARG A 268 31.04 8.04 -11.10
N PRO A 269 32.30 8.47 -11.30
CA PRO A 269 33.47 7.86 -10.66
C PRO A 269 33.37 7.75 -9.12
N ASP A 270 32.88 8.78 -8.45
CA ASP A 270 32.73 8.76 -6.97
C ASP A 270 31.69 7.73 -6.51
N ARG A 271 30.62 7.54 -7.28
CA ARG A 271 29.60 6.52 -7.00
C ARG A 271 30.20 5.12 -7.14
N VAL A 272 30.98 4.90 -8.21
CA VAL A 272 31.68 3.64 -8.43
C VAL A 272 32.69 3.38 -7.30
N ARG A 273 33.39 4.42 -6.82
CA ARG A 273 34.30 4.31 -5.67
C ARG A 273 33.57 3.85 -4.42
N ARG A 274 32.49 4.53 -4.00
CA ARG A 274 31.70 4.15 -2.82
C ARG A 274 31.08 2.76 -2.93
N PHE A 275 30.65 2.37 -4.13
CA PHE A 275 30.17 1.02 -4.39
C PHE A 275 31.28 -0.04 -4.16
N ARG A 276 32.48 0.21 -4.66
CA ARG A 276 33.64 -0.68 -4.45
C ARG A 276 34.08 -0.73 -2.99
N GLU A 277 34.01 0.38 -2.26
CA GLU A 277 34.27 0.43 -0.82
C GLU A 277 33.28 -0.48 -0.05
N ALA A 278 31.99 -0.44 -0.42
CA ALA A 278 30.98 -1.31 0.19
C ALA A 278 31.26 -2.81 -0.06
N ILE A 279 31.74 -3.17 -1.26
CA ILE A 279 32.13 -4.56 -1.58
C ILE A 279 33.39 -4.96 -0.82
N ALA A 280 34.42 -4.11 -0.80
CA ALA A 280 35.68 -4.41 -0.12
C ALA A 280 35.48 -4.63 1.38
N ALA A 281 34.52 -3.95 2.00
CA ALA A 281 34.14 -4.19 3.39
C ALA A 281 33.57 -5.60 3.62
N VAL A 282 32.85 -6.16 2.65
CA VAL A 282 32.37 -7.55 2.69
C VAL A 282 33.50 -8.53 2.40
N ASP A 283 34.40 -8.22 1.47
CA ASP A 283 35.57 -9.06 1.16
C ASP A 283 36.48 -9.25 2.38
N ALA A 284 36.61 -8.22 3.22
CA ALA A 284 37.38 -8.26 4.46
C ALA A 284 36.62 -8.87 5.66
N MET A 285 35.33 -9.19 5.50
CA MET A 285 34.47 -9.68 6.58
C MET A 285 34.70 -11.19 6.80
N PRO A 286 34.94 -11.64 8.04
CA PRO A 286 34.99 -13.07 8.33
C PRO A 286 33.61 -13.72 8.15
N GLU A 287 33.57 -15.01 7.83
CA GLU A 287 32.30 -15.72 7.60
C GLU A 287 31.34 -15.67 8.80
N SER A 288 31.87 -15.55 10.02
CA SER A 288 31.07 -15.37 11.25
C SER A 288 30.31 -14.04 11.31
N GLY A 289 30.67 -13.05 10.48
CA GLY A 289 29.99 -11.77 10.35
C GLY A 289 28.88 -11.76 9.29
N TYR A 290 28.73 -12.83 8.52
CA TYR A 290 27.71 -12.91 7.48
C TYR A 290 26.29 -12.93 8.07
N PRO A 291 25.32 -12.26 7.43
CA PRO A 291 23.94 -12.30 7.89
C PRO A 291 23.41 -13.73 7.94
N ASP A 292 22.62 -14.02 8.97
CA ASP A 292 21.88 -15.27 9.01
C ASP A 292 20.96 -15.36 7.81
N ARG A 293 20.97 -16.54 7.19
CA ARG A 293 19.95 -16.89 6.21
C ARG A 293 18.63 -16.99 6.98
N PRO A 294 17.55 -16.32 6.51
CA PRO A 294 16.24 -16.54 7.09
C PRO A 294 15.96 -18.04 7.03
N ARG A 295 15.96 -18.68 8.18
CA ARG A 295 15.55 -20.08 8.27
C ARG A 295 14.04 -20.05 8.07
N GLY A 296 13.61 -20.11 6.82
CA GLY A 296 12.25 -20.53 6.54
C GLY A 296 12.09 -21.85 7.27
N ARG A 297 11.19 -21.91 8.26
CA ARG A 297 10.87 -23.19 8.90
C ARG A 297 10.53 -24.11 7.75
N ARG A 298 11.34 -25.16 7.55
CA ARG A 298 11.03 -26.17 6.54
C ARG A 298 9.70 -26.74 6.97
N ARG A 299 8.63 -26.37 6.25
CA ARG A 299 7.27 -26.74 6.65
C ARG A 299 7.27 -28.23 6.93
N ARG A 300 6.87 -28.61 8.15
CA ARG A 300 6.78 -30.03 8.50
C ARG A 300 5.63 -30.62 7.69
N ARG A 301 5.99 -31.21 6.54
CA ARG A 301 5.07 -32.03 5.75
C ARG A 301 5.04 -33.41 6.39
N ASP A 302 4.15 -33.57 7.36
CA ASP A 302 3.80 -34.90 7.84
C ASP A 302 3.07 -35.68 6.72
N SER A 303 2.73 -36.94 6.97
CA SER A 303 1.98 -37.77 6.02
C SER A 303 0.54 -37.29 5.78
N GLY A 304 0.02 -36.36 6.58
CA GLY A 304 -1.32 -35.78 6.49
C GLY A 304 -1.38 -34.43 5.78
N PHE A 305 -0.24 -33.75 5.60
CA PHE A 305 -0.14 -32.38 5.12
C PHE A 305 -0.82 -32.19 3.75
N ASP A 306 -0.45 -33.00 2.76
CA ASP A 306 -0.98 -32.86 1.40
C ASP A 306 -2.50 -33.09 1.40
N ARG A 307 -3.00 -34.03 2.21
CA ARG A 307 -4.43 -34.29 2.37
C ARG A 307 -5.18 -33.10 2.97
N ARG A 308 -4.64 -32.49 4.04
CA ARG A 308 -5.23 -31.29 4.67
C ARG A 308 -5.23 -30.11 3.71
N LEU A 309 -4.12 -29.87 3.03
CA LEU A 309 -3.98 -28.79 2.06
C LEU A 309 -4.95 -28.95 0.88
N ASP A 310 -5.03 -30.16 0.30
CA ASP A 310 -5.95 -30.45 -0.80
C ASP A 310 -7.41 -30.26 -0.38
N GLN A 311 -7.76 -30.65 0.85
CA GLN A 311 -9.12 -30.42 1.38
C GLN A 311 -9.42 -28.92 1.50
N LEU A 312 -8.49 -28.13 2.05
CA LEU A 312 -8.64 -26.67 2.18
C LEU A 312 -8.78 -25.99 0.81
N LEU A 313 -7.94 -26.38 -0.15
CA LEU A 313 -7.99 -25.82 -1.52
C LEU A 313 -9.31 -26.15 -2.20
N LYS A 314 -9.77 -27.41 -2.10
CA LYS A 314 -11.07 -27.83 -2.66
C LYS A 314 -12.23 -27.05 -2.04
N THR A 315 -12.25 -26.90 -0.72
CA THR A 315 -13.28 -26.11 -0.02
C THR A 315 -13.24 -24.66 -0.49
N ARG A 316 -12.07 -24.01 -0.47
CA ARG A 316 -11.91 -22.63 -0.95
C ARG A 316 -12.39 -22.45 -2.38
N ASP A 317 -12.02 -23.35 -3.29
CA ASP A 317 -12.34 -23.25 -4.72
C ASP A 317 -13.82 -23.57 -5.00
N GLN A 318 -14.46 -24.38 -4.16
CA GLN A 318 -15.91 -24.57 -4.20
C GLN A 318 -16.64 -23.31 -3.73
N VAL A 319 -16.30 -22.79 -2.55
CA VAL A 319 -16.92 -21.58 -2.00
C VAL A 319 -16.68 -20.34 -2.88
N SER A 320 -15.49 -20.22 -3.46
CA SER A 320 -15.15 -19.18 -4.44
C SER A 320 -16.09 -19.20 -5.65
N ARG A 321 -16.39 -20.39 -6.20
CA ARG A 321 -17.33 -20.56 -7.32
C ARG A 321 -18.77 -20.24 -6.89
N ASP A 322 -19.19 -20.73 -5.74
CA ASP A 322 -20.56 -20.54 -5.24
C ASP A 322 -20.88 -19.08 -4.92
N LEU A 323 -19.88 -18.35 -4.40
CA LEU A 323 -19.99 -16.94 -4.08
C LEU A 323 -19.65 -16.00 -5.25
N ASP A 324 -19.09 -16.53 -6.33
CA ASP A 324 -18.51 -15.80 -7.46
C ASP A 324 -17.48 -14.72 -7.05
N ILE A 325 -16.59 -15.06 -6.13
CA ILE A 325 -15.50 -14.19 -5.68
C ILE A 325 -14.15 -14.87 -5.91
N ASP A 326 -13.09 -14.06 -6.01
CA ASP A 326 -11.73 -14.58 -6.12
C ASP A 326 -11.35 -15.41 -4.88
N GLY A 327 -10.91 -16.66 -5.08
CA GLY A 327 -10.55 -17.56 -3.97
C GLY A 327 -9.43 -17.03 -3.07
N SER A 328 -8.52 -16.20 -3.59
CA SER A 328 -7.49 -15.55 -2.79
C SER A 328 -8.04 -14.55 -1.77
N LEU A 329 -9.27 -14.03 -1.98
CA LEU A 329 -9.97 -13.19 -1.02
C LEU A 329 -10.48 -14.00 0.17
N ILE A 330 -10.82 -15.28 -0.03
CA ILE A 330 -11.17 -16.21 1.05
C ILE A 330 -9.90 -16.59 1.81
N ALA A 331 -8.91 -17.13 1.10
CA ALA A 331 -7.61 -17.45 1.67
C ALA A 331 -6.52 -17.58 0.59
N PRO A 332 -5.42 -16.83 0.70
CA PRO A 332 -4.23 -17.05 -0.11
C PRO A 332 -3.69 -18.47 0.08
N ARG A 333 -3.11 -19.05 -0.98
CA ARG A 333 -2.51 -20.39 -0.91
C ARG A 333 -1.46 -20.50 0.20
N ALA A 334 -0.63 -19.47 0.37
CA ALA A 334 0.40 -19.46 1.41
C ALA A 334 -0.20 -19.59 2.82
N SER A 335 -1.33 -18.94 3.10
CA SER A 335 -2.04 -19.07 4.37
C SER A 335 -2.59 -20.48 4.58
N LEU A 336 -3.18 -21.08 3.53
CA LEU A 336 -3.65 -22.47 3.59
C LEU A 336 -2.50 -23.47 3.80
N GLU A 337 -1.33 -23.23 3.19
CA GLU A 337 -0.14 -24.05 3.42
C GLU A 337 0.36 -23.95 4.87
N SER A 338 0.35 -22.75 5.46
CA SER A 338 0.74 -22.56 6.88
C SER A 338 -0.25 -23.21 7.84
N ILE A 339 -1.56 -23.12 7.55
CA ILE A 339 -2.62 -23.79 8.33
C ILE A 339 -2.49 -25.31 8.20
N ALA A 340 -2.31 -25.84 6.99
CA ALA A 340 -2.15 -27.27 6.74
C ALA A 340 -0.88 -27.85 7.38
N ALA A 341 0.17 -27.03 7.51
CA ALA A 341 1.41 -27.37 8.21
C ALA A 341 1.31 -27.21 9.74
N GLU A 342 0.17 -26.76 10.27
CA GLU A 342 -0.06 -26.50 11.70
C GLU A 342 0.98 -25.53 12.29
N GLU A 343 1.48 -24.60 11.47
CA GLU A 343 2.50 -23.63 11.88
C GLU A 343 1.90 -22.45 12.65
N VAL A 344 0.64 -22.14 12.34
CA VAL A 344 -0.09 -20.95 12.79
C VAL A 344 -1.57 -21.31 12.87
N ALA A 345 -2.29 -20.84 13.89
CA ALA A 345 -3.73 -21.09 13.99
C ALA A 345 -4.50 -20.32 12.90
N PRO A 346 -5.61 -20.85 12.36
CA PRO A 346 -6.40 -20.14 11.36
C PRO A 346 -6.80 -18.72 11.77
N ALA A 347 -7.12 -18.49 13.05
CA ALA A 347 -7.53 -17.18 13.57
C ALA A 347 -6.43 -16.11 13.56
N GLU A 348 -5.16 -16.50 13.43
CA GLU A 348 -4.04 -15.56 13.32
C GLU A 348 -3.83 -15.09 11.87
N LEU A 349 -4.32 -15.86 10.87
CA LEU A 349 -4.13 -15.56 9.44
C LEU A 349 -5.40 -15.14 8.71
N LEU A 350 -6.57 -15.55 9.21
CA LEU A 350 -7.85 -15.40 8.53
C LEU A 350 -8.87 -14.69 9.43
N LEU A 351 -9.63 -13.80 8.81
CA LEU A 351 -10.77 -13.13 9.42
C LEU A 351 -11.89 -14.13 9.76
N GLY A 352 -12.81 -13.74 10.63
CA GLY A 352 -13.96 -14.53 11.02
C GLY A 352 -14.75 -15.02 9.82
N TRP A 353 -15.15 -14.13 8.90
CA TRP A 353 -15.90 -14.55 7.71
C TRP A 353 -15.13 -15.51 6.79
N GLN A 354 -13.81 -15.35 6.68
CA GLN A 354 -12.94 -16.24 5.88
C GLN A 354 -12.86 -17.63 6.48
N ARG A 355 -12.74 -17.72 7.80
CA ARG A 355 -12.77 -18.99 8.54
C ARG A 355 -14.10 -19.70 8.38
N ARG A 356 -15.22 -18.97 8.47
CA ARG A 356 -16.57 -19.52 8.21
C ARG A 356 -16.69 -20.12 6.82
N CYS A 357 -16.17 -19.43 5.80
CA CYS A 357 -16.16 -19.92 4.42
C CYS A 357 -15.38 -21.25 4.26
N LEU A 358 -14.38 -21.49 5.10
CA LEU A 358 -13.55 -22.70 5.05
C LEU A 358 -13.99 -23.80 6.03
N GLY A 359 -15.02 -23.55 6.84
CA GLY A 359 -15.40 -24.46 7.93
C GLY A 359 -14.35 -24.55 9.05
N LEU A 360 -13.60 -23.46 9.28
CA LEU A 360 -12.53 -23.33 10.28
C LEU A 360 -12.96 -22.46 11.48
N GLU A 361 -14.18 -22.66 11.98
CA GLU A 361 -14.65 -22.05 13.23
C GLU A 361 -13.75 -22.47 14.41
N PRO A 362 -13.72 -21.72 15.54
CA PRO A 362 -12.85 -22.01 16.69
C PRO A 362 -12.87 -23.46 17.16
#